data_AF-A0A1M6SS97-F1
#
_entry.id   AF-A0A1M6SS97-F1
#
_cell.length_a   1.000
_cell.length_b   1.000
_cell.length_c   1.000
_cell.angle_alpha   90.00
_cell.angle_beta   90.00
_cell.angle_gamma   90.00
#
_symmetry.space_group_name_H-M   'P 1'
#
loop_
_entity.id
_entity.type
_entity.pdbx_description
1 polymer ?
#
loop_
_entity_poly.entity_id
_entity_poly.type
_entity_poly.pdbx_seq_one_letter_code
_entity_poly.pdbx_strand_id
1 'polypeptide(L)'
;MSTLKSCLDWKNGLASEEDRGQKYMLFLMLLTFVQFCTNAATVAPDNALSFLLLPATLLEIVLSLAMLVLSVYIFYQNKVWHFLFRLVPCTLVSLILLGIVQALLGPAGLAIWVIAAIYVNRHYFKPIGKYQGYIFYYFACIVTSMIAGVFITYTAFSATSSSAIGLSMFMGMLVGLGMTALLWRLMAKEIANGRTFYEALRIATLIPVAFMFLLIGLLTFVPVKFFSGKHLFGEKGHDYLMMPKTED
;
A
#
# COMPACT_ATOMS: atom_id res chain seq x y z
N MET A 1 19.15 11.96 28.17
CA MET A 1 20.43 11.76 27.46
C MET A 1 20.76 10.29 27.17
N SER A 2 20.02 9.31 27.75
CA SER A 2 20.21 7.86 27.50
C SER A 2 19.56 7.34 26.21
N THR A 3 18.52 8.01 25.69
CA THR A 3 17.78 7.59 24.49
C THR A 3 18.52 7.87 23.17
N LEU A 4 19.34 8.93 23.14
CA LEU A 4 20.06 9.33 21.92
C LEU A 4 21.30 8.46 21.66
N LYS A 5 21.93 7.95 22.72
CA LYS A 5 23.08 7.04 22.63
C LYS A 5 22.67 5.65 22.14
N SER A 6 21.48 5.19 22.51
CA SER A 6 20.90 3.92 22.03
C SER A 6 20.56 3.93 20.53
N CYS A 7 20.21 5.09 19.97
CA CYS A 7 19.99 5.23 18.52
C CYS A 7 21.28 5.23 17.68
N LEU A 8 22.43 5.52 18.29
CA LEU A 8 23.71 5.75 17.59
C LEU A 8 24.66 4.54 17.58
N ASP A 9 24.35 3.48 18.34
CA ASP A 9 25.12 2.22 18.31
C ASP A 9 24.78 1.38 17.06
N TRP A 10 25.23 1.85 15.90
CA TRP A 10 25.05 1.21 14.59
C TRP A 10 25.72 -0.18 14.50
N LYS A 11 26.73 -0.47 15.33
CA LYS A 11 27.49 -1.74 15.31
C LYS A 11 26.80 -2.92 16.00
N ASN A 12 25.77 -2.67 16.81
CA ASN A 12 24.91 -3.70 17.44
C ASN A 12 23.42 -3.53 17.03
N GLY A 13 23.14 -2.67 16.03
CA GLY A 13 21.91 -1.88 15.93
C GLY A 13 20.67 -2.51 15.28
N LEU A 14 20.57 -3.83 15.23
CA LEU A 14 19.36 -4.56 14.84
C LEU A 14 18.94 -5.52 15.97
N ALA A 15 18.81 -4.99 17.18
CA ALA A 15 18.36 -5.71 18.37
C ALA A 15 16.86 -6.03 18.25
N SER A 16 16.48 -7.29 18.03
CA SER A 16 15.07 -7.76 17.91
C SER A 16 14.26 -7.30 16.69
N GLU A 17 13.35 -8.16 16.22
CA GLU A 17 12.39 -7.85 15.14
C GLU A 17 11.40 -6.75 15.55
N GLU A 18 11.16 -6.59 16.85
CA GLU A 18 10.27 -5.59 17.41
C GLU A 18 10.85 -4.17 17.30
N ASP A 19 12.15 -3.97 17.58
CA ASP A 19 12.80 -2.66 17.42
C ASP A 19 12.85 -2.22 15.95
N ARG A 20 13.02 -3.17 15.02
CA ARG A 20 12.96 -2.89 13.57
C ARG A 20 11.58 -2.36 13.20
N GLY A 21 10.53 -3.00 13.72
CA GLY A 21 9.16 -2.55 13.58
C GLY A 21 8.94 -1.15 14.14
N GLN A 22 9.39 -0.90 15.37
CA GLN A 22 9.25 0.40 16.03
C GLN A 22 9.92 1.53 15.25
N LYS A 23 11.17 1.32 14.79
CA LYS A 23 11.92 2.30 14.00
C LYS A 23 11.23 2.62 12.68
N TYR A 24 10.70 1.61 11.99
CA TYR A 24 9.95 1.81 10.75
C TYR A 24 8.67 2.62 10.97
N MET A 25 8.00 2.41 12.09
CA MET A 25 6.72 3.06 12.38
C MET A 25 6.91 4.49 12.87
N LEU A 26 7.96 4.73 13.66
CA LEU A 26 8.44 6.08 13.97
C LEU A 26 8.79 6.85 12.69
N PHE A 27 9.44 6.20 11.73
CA PHE A 27 9.75 6.80 10.44
C PHE A 27 8.49 7.18 9.65
N LEU A 28 7.48 6.30 9.59
CA LEU A 28 6.20 6.60 8.95
C LEU A 28 5.44 7.74 9.65
N MET A 29 5.39 7.74 10.99
CA MET A 29 4.77 8.83 11.75
C MET A 29 5.47 10.16 11.51
N LEU A 30 6.81 10.16 11.46
CA LEU A 30 7.60 11.35 11.17
C LEU A 30 7.35 11.84 9.75
N LEU A 31 7.24 10.95 8.76
CA LEU A 31 6.86 11.32 7.39
C LEU A 31 5.47 11.98 7.35
N THR A 32 4.46 11.38 7.98
CA THR A 32 3.10 11.95 8.05
C THR A 32 3.09 13.32 8.74
N PHE A 33 3.88 13.48 9.81
CA PHE A 33 4.02 14.75 10.50
C PHE A 33 4.67 15.82 9.63
N VAL A 34 5.74 15.49 8.92
CA VAL A 34 6.41 16.42 8.00
C VAL A 34 5.48 16.81 6.85
N GLN A 35 4.73 15.86 6.28
CA GLN A 35 3.71 16.16 5.26
C GLN A 35 2.62 17.10 5.79
N PHE A 36 2.18 16.91 7.04
CA PHE A 36 1.26 17.84 7.68
C PHE A 36 1.88 19.24 7.82
N CYS A 37 3.12 19.35 8.28
CA CYS A 37 3.82 20.63 8.40
C CYS A 37 3.99 21.34 7.05
N THR A 38 4.37 20.61 5.99
CA THR A 38 4.46 21.17 4.63
C THR A 38 3.12 21.69 4.16
N ASN A 39 2.06 20.88 4.29
CA ASN A 39 0.70 21.28 3.89
C ASN A 39 0.19 22.47 4.71
N ALA A 40 0.45 22.51 6.02
CA ALA A 40 0.08 23.65 6.85
C ALA A 40 0.83 24.93 6.45
N ALA A 41 2.11 24.82 6.09
CA ALA A 41 2.92 25.97 5.65
C ALA A 41 2.50 26.49 4.26
N THR A 42 1.98 25.64 3.36
CA THR A 42 1.54 26.07 2.01
C THR A 42 0.21 26.82 2.02
N VAL A 43 -0.67 26.54 2.98
CA VAL A 43 -2.01 27.16 3.02
C VAL A 43 -2.20 28.12 4.20
N ALA A 44 -1.14 28.40 4.96
CA ALA A 44 -1.17 29.44 5.98
C ALA A 44 -1.49 30.80 5.32
N PRO A 45 -2.56 31.50 5.76
CA PRO A 45 -2.97 32.77 5.16
C PRO A 45 -1.97 33.91 5.43
N ASP A 46 -1.16 33.78 6.48
CA ASP A 46 -0.13 34.72 6.86
C ASP A 46 1.25 34.12 6.56
N ASN A 47 2.19 34.94 6.08
CA ASN A 47 3.60 34.57 5.87
C ASN A 47 4.32 34.09 7.16
N ALA A 48 3.61 33.96 8.29
CA ALA A 48 4.08 33.47 9.57
C ALA A 48 4.76 32.09 9.49
N LEU A 49 4.33 31.20 8.59
CA LEU A 49 4.93 29.87 8.43
C LEU A 49 5.80 29.73 7.16
N SER A 50 6.00 30.81 6.42
CA SER A 50 6.78 30.80 5.16
C SER A 50 8.24 30.38 5.38
N PHE A 51 8.81 30.70 6.55
CA PHE A 51 10.17 30.29 6.92
C PHE A 51 10.32 28.78 7.11
N LEU A 52 9.21 28.07 7.42
CA LEU A 52 9.19 26.61 7.56
C LEU A 52 9.02 25.88 6.23
N LEU A 53 8.53 26.57 5.18
CA LEU A 53 8.19 25.95 3.91
C LEU A 53 9.41 25.28 3.26
N LEU A 54 10.53 26.01 3.14
CA LEU A 54 11.75 25.51 2.51
C LEU A 54 12.38 24.34 3.30
N PRO A 55 12.60 24.42 4.63
CA PRO A 55 13.16 23.28 5.36
C PRO A 55 12.20 22.08 5.43
N ALA A 56 10.88 22.30 5.55
CA ALA A 56 9.90 21.20 5.61
C ALA A 56 9.80 20.46 4.27
N THR A 57 9.76 21.18 3.14
CA THR A 57 9.73 20.56 1.80
C THR A 57 11.01 19.79 1.50
N LEU A 58 12.19 20.31 1.86
CA LEU A 58 13.45 19.58 1.72
C LEU A 58 13.44 18.29 2.56
N LEU A 59 12.98 18.37 3.81
CA LEU A 59 12.88 17.20 4.68
C LEU A 59 11.89 16.18 4.12
N GLU A 60 10.74 16.62 3.61
CA GLU A 60 9.75 15.76 2.96
C GLU A 60 10.32 15.03 1.75
N ILE A 61 11.08 15.73 0.91
CA ILE A 61 11.77 15.14 -0.25
C ILE A 61 12.75 14.06 0.22
N VAL A 62 13.57 14.35 1.23
CA VAL A 62 14.56 13.39 1.77
C VAL A 62 13.86 12.14 2.33
N LEU A 63 12.81 12.32 3.13
CA LEU A 63 12.06 11.21 3.72
C LEU A 63 11.32 10.39 2.66
N SER A 64 10.78 11.05 1.63
CA SER A 64 10.12 10.38 0.49
C SER A 64 11.12 9.57 -0.34
N LEU A 65 12.32 10.11 -0.58
CA LEU A 65 13.43 9.39 -1.21
C LEU A 65 13.87 8.18 -0.38
N ALA A 66 13.99 8.33 0.94
CA ALA A 66 14.31 7.23 1.84
C ALA A 66 13.22 6.14 1.82
N MET A 67 11.95 6.51 1.81
CA MET A 67 10.82 5.58 1.61
C MET A 67 10.90 4.86 0.27
N LEU A 68 11.26 5.58 -0.81
CA LEU A 68 11.42 4.99 -2.14
C LEU A 68 12.55 3.97 -2.15
N VAL A 69 13.72 4.31 -1.61
CA VAL A 69 14.86 3.39 -1.50
C VAL A 69 14.50 2.16 -0.68
N LEU A 70 13.83 2.34 0.46
CA LEU A 70 13.38 1.23 1.30
C LEU A 70 12.37 0.34 0.58
N SER A 71 11.42 0.93 -0.15
CA SER A 71 10.44 0.20 -0.96
C SER A 71 11.12 -0.60 -2.09
N VAL A 72 12.07 0.02 -2.80
CA VAL A 72 12.87 -0.64 -3.84
C VAL A 72 13.69 -1.79 -3.26
N TYR A 73 14.31 -1.58 -2.09
CA TYR A 73 15.07 -2.61 -1.38
C TYR A 73 14.19 -3.80 -1.00
N ILE A 74 13.01 -3.54 -0.43
CA ILE A 74 12.01 -4.58 -0.09
C ILE A 74 11.58 -5.33 -1.36
N PHE A 75 11.29 -4.62 -2.45
CA PHE A 75 10.90 -5.26 -3.71
C PHE A 75 12.04 -6.08 -4.36
N TYR A 76 13.28 -5.63 -4.23
CA TYR A 76 14.46 -6.33 -4.72
C TYR A 76 14.75 -7.60 -3.93
N GLN A 77 14.85 -7.51 -2.60
CA GLN A 77 15.04 -8.65 -1.69
C GLN A 77 13.99 -9.74 -1.91
N ASN A 78 12.75 -9.33 -2.13
CA ASN A 78 11.63 -10.26 -2.25
C ASN A 78 11.37 -10.76 -3.67
N LYS A 79 12.25 -10.48 -4.64
CA LYS A 79 12.12 -10.83 -6.07
C LYS A 79 10.79 -10.37 -6.69
N VAL A 80 10.15 -9.36 -6.09
CA VAL A 80 8.85 -8.83 -6.53
C VAL A 80 8.96 -8.23 -7.92
N TRP A 81 10.09 -7.60 -8.23
CA TRP A 81 10.36 -7.07 -9.57
C TRP A 81 10.31 -8.15 -10.65
N HIS A 82 10.85 -9.34 -10.39
CA HIS A 82 10.82 -10.43 -11.37
C HIS A 82 9.39 -10.92 -11.62
N PHE A 83 8.58 -10.99 -10.56
CA PHE A 83 7.15 -11.30 -10.65
C PHE A 83 6.38 -10.18 -11.39
N LEU A 84 6.62 -8.91 -11.04
CA LEU A 84 6.03 -7.74 -11.68
C LEU A 84 6.38 -7.64 -13.16
N PHE A 85 7.65 -7.76 -13.54
CA PHE A 85 8.06 -7.68 -14.95
C PHE A 85 7.48 -8.83 -15.78
N ARG A 86 7.30 -10.02 -15.19
CA ARG A 86 6.59 -11.13 -15.85
C ARG A 86 5.09 -10.83 -16.03
N LEU A 87 4.51 -10.08 -15.10
CA LEU A 87 3.08 -9.73 -15.06
C LEU A 87 2.69 -8.52 -15.92
N VAL A 88 3.57 -7.53 -16.05
CA VAL A 88 3.33 -6.28 -16.80
C VAL A 88 2.80 -6.51 -18.22
N PRO A 89 3.43 -7.33 -19.09
CA PRO A 89 2.92 -7.56 -20.44
C PRO A 89 1.55 -8.25 -20.42
N CYS A 90 1.32 -9.16 -19.46
CA CYS A 90 0.02 -9.80 -19.27
C CYS A 90 -1.06 -8.78 -18.93
N THR A 91 -0.79 -7.86 -18.00
CA THR A 91 -1.77 -6.83 -17.63
C THR A 91 -2.02 -5.82 -18.72
N LEU A 92 -1.01 -5.44 -19.49
CA LEU A 92 -1.20 -4.50 -20.60
C LEU A 92 -2.13 -5.09 -21.66
N VAL A 93 -1.86 -6.33 -22.07
CA VAL A 93 -2.74 -7.05 -23.02
C VAL A 93 -4.15 -7.20 -22.44
N SER A 94 -4.25 -7.49 -21.14
CA SER A 94 -5.54 -7.68 -20.47
C SER A 94 -6.35 -6.40 -20.34
N LEU A 95 -5.71 -5.27 -20.04
CA LEU A 95 -6.35 -3.96 -19.99
C LEU A 95 -6.83 -3.51 -21.36
N ILE A 96 -6.06 -3.77 -22.42
CA ILE A 96 -6.48 -3.47 -23.80
C ILE A 96 -7.72 -4.28 -24.17
N LEU A 97 -7.73 -5.60 -23.87
CA LEU A 97 -8.88 -6.46 -24.10
C LEU A 97 -10.12 -6.01 -23.30
N LEU A 98 -9.93 -5.66 -22.03
CA LEU A 98 -10.97 -5.08 -21.18
C LEU A 98 -11.56 -3.81 -21.78
N GLY A 99 -10.72 -2.91 -22.31
CA GLY A 99 -11.16 -1.69 -22.98
C GLY A 99 -12.00 -1.96 -24.23
N ILE A 100 -11.61 -2.95 -25.03
CA ILE A 100 -12.38 -3.38 -26.22
C ILE A 100 -13.73 -3.97 -25.79
N VAL A 101 -13.75 -4.82 -24.78
CA VAL A 101 -14.97 -5.43 -24.24
C VAL A 101 -15.90 -4.37 -23.64
N GLN A 102 -15.36 -3.37 -22.94
CA GLN A 102 -16.13 -2.24 -22.41
C GLN A 102 -16.80 -1.45 -23.54
N ALA A 103 -16.10 -1.21 -24.64
CA ALA A 103 -16.63 -0.51 -25.79
C ALA A 103 -17.77 -1.29 -26.50
N LEU A 104 -17.74 -2.62 -26.45
CA LEU A 104 -18.72 -3.50 -27.11
C LEU A 104 -19.96 -3.81 -26.26
N LEU A 105 -19.77 -4.13 -24.97
CA LEU A 105 -20.86 -4.57 -24.07
C LEU A 105 -21.47 -3.44 -23.25
N GLY A 106 -20.82 -2.27 -23.22
CA GLY A 106 -21.19 -1.17 -22.34
C GLY A 106 -20.97 -1.45 -20.85
N PRO A 107 -21.27 -0.47 -19.97
CA PRO A 107 -20.97 -0.58 -18.54
C PRO A 107 -21.72 -1.71 -17.82
N ALA A 108 -22.97 -1.95 -18.20
CA ALA A 108 -23.81 -2.98 -17.58
C ALA A 108 -23.34 -4.40 -17.92
N GLY A 109 -22.97 -4.65 -19.18
CA GLY A 109 -22.42 -5.94 -19.60
C GLY A 109 -21.07 -6.24 -18.95
N LEU A 110 -20.24 -5.20 -18.77
CA LEU A 110 -18.98 -5.32 -18.05
C LEU A 110 -19.20 -5.69 -16.57
N ALA A 111 -20.18 -5.10 -15.90
CA ALA A 111 -20.50 -5.43 -14.51
C ALA A 111 -20.94 -6.89 -14.33
N ILE A 112 -21.84 -7.39 -15.20
CA ILE A 112 -22.26 -8.80 -15.18
C ILE A 112 -21.06 -9.72 -15.44
N TRP A 113 -20.19 -9.33 -16.37
CA TRP A 113 -19.01 -10.09 -16.72
C TRP A 113 -17.99 -10.16 -15.58
N VAL A 114 -17.76 -9.05 -14.87
CA VAL A 114 -16.93 -9.00 -13.66
C VAL A 114 -17.46 -9.98 -12.61
N ILE A 115 -18.77 -9.96 -12.35
CA ILE A 115 -19.41 -10.83 -11.35
C ILE A 115 -19.25 -12.30 -11.76
N ALA A 116 -19.50 -12.63 -13.03
CA ALA A 116 -19.34 -13.99 -13.55
C ALA A 116 -17.88 -14.47 -13.48
N ALA A 117 -16.93 -13.62 -13.85
CA ALA A 117 -15.50 -13.92 -13.82
C ALA A 117 -15.01 -14.19 -12.38
N ILE A 118 -15.47 -13.40 -11.40
CA ILE A 118 -15.14 -13.62 -9.98
C ILE A 118 -15.76 -14.94 -9.49
N TYR A 119 -17.02 -15.21 -9.82
CA TYR A 119 -17.71 -16.42 -9.36
C TYR A 119 -17.06 -17.72 -9.88
N VAL A 120 -16.71 -17.75 -11.16
CA VAL A 120 -16.06 -18.91 -11.82
C VAL A 120 -14.66 -19.16 -11.25
N ASN A 121 -13.95 -18.09 -10.86
CA ASN A 121 -12.54 -18.16 -10.46
C ASN A 121 -12.31 -18.05 -8.95
N ARG A 122 -13.35 -18.24 -8.14
CA ARG A 122 -13.32 -18.14 -6.66
C ARG A 122 -12.22 -18.96 -5.97
N HIS A 123 -11.72 -20.03 -6.60
CA HIS A 123 -10.65 -20.86 -6.01
C HIS A 123 -9.30 -20.15 -5.97
N TYR A 124 -9.02 -19.18 -6.85
CA TYR A 124 -7.79 -18.38 -6.80
C TYR A 124 -7.79 -17.34 -5.66
N PHE A 125 -8.95 -17.02 -5.09
CA PHE A 125 -9.05 -16.13 -3.94
C PHE A 125 -8.83 -16.84 -2.60
N LYS A 126 -8.87 -18.19 -2.56
CA LYS A 126 -8.66 -18.96 -1.32
C LYS A 126 -7.30 -18.72 -0.64
N PRO A 127 -6.16 -18.64 -1.36
CA PRO A 127 -4.87 -18.32 -0.76
C PRO A 127 -4.84 -16.92 -0.16
N ILE A 128 -5.38 -15.92 -0.87
CA ILE A 128 -5.51 -14.54 -0.37
C ILE A 128 -6.35 -14.51 0.91
N GLY A 129 -7.44 -15.29 0.95
CA GLY A 129 -8.31 -15.43 2.11
C GLY A 129 -7.62 -15.92 3.39
N LYS A 130 -6.42 -16.50 3.33
CA LYS A 130 -5.62 -16.86 4.53
C LYS A 130 -5.05 -15.62 5.24
N TYR A 131 -4.94 -14.49 4.54
CA TYR A 131 -4.34 -13.25 5.01
C TYR A 131 -5.41 -12.23 5.45
N GLN A 132 -6.43 -12.67 6.19
CA GLN A 132 -7.58 -11.82 6.58
C GLN A 132 -7.19 -10.54 7.30
N GLY A 133 -6.15 -10.57 8.15
CA GLY A 133 -5.65 -9.38 8.85
C GLY A 133 -5.15 -8.29 7.89
N TYR A 134 -4.46 -8.70 6.83
CA TYR A 134 -3.96 -7.79 5.80
C TYR A 134 -5.10 -7.27 4.91
N ILE A 135 -6.05 -8.14 4.54
CA ILE A 135 -7.25 -7.72 3.78
C ILE A 135 -8.04 -6.69 4.58
N PHE A 136 -8.25 -6.92 5.88
CA PHE A 136 -8.93 -5.98 6.76
C PHE A 136 -8.19 -4.65 6.84
N TYR A 137 -6.86 -4.67 6.96
CA TYR A 137 -6.03 -3.47 6.93
C TYR A 137 -6.26 -2.66 5.65
N TYR A 138 -6.16 -3.29 4.47
CA TYR A 138 -6.38 -2.60 3.19
C TYR A 138 -7.80 -2.07 3.04
N PHE A 139 -8.80 -2.85 3.44
CA PHE A 139 -10.20 -2.42 3.42
C PHE A 139 -10.43 -1.21 4.33
N ALA A 140 -9.90 -1.23 5.55
CA ALA A 140 -9.97 -0.12 6.48
C ALA A 140 -9.27 1.14 5.93
N CYS A 141 -8.10 0.99 5.29
CA CYS A 141 -7.42 2.11 4.63
C CYS A 141 -8.27 2.72 3.50
N ILE A 142 -8.87 1.89 2.63
CA ILE A 142 -9.73 2.38 1.53
C ILE A 142 -10.93 3.13 2.10
N VAL A 143 -11.66 2.54 3.05
CA VAL A 143 -12.85 3.16 3.65
C VAL A 143 -12.49 4.49 4.32
N THR A 144 -11.39 4.52 5.08
CA THR A 144 -10.94 5.73 5.76
C THR A 144 -10.53 6.83 4.77
N SER A 145 -9.81 6.48 3.69
CA SER A 145 -9.49 7.41 2.60
C SER A 145 -10.73 7.93 1.88
N MET A 146 -11.73 7.09 1.64
CA MET A 146 -12.98 7.53 1.01
C MET A 146 -13.73 8.53 1.89
N ILE A 147 -13.82 8.25 3.19
CA ILE A 147 -14.45 9.17 4.16
C ILE A 147 -13.71 10.51 4.17
N ALA A 148 -12.38 10.51 4.29
CA ALA A 148 -11.60 11.75 4.24
C ALA A 148 -11.73 12.48 2.90
N GLY A 149 -11.76 11.74 1.79
CA GLY A 149 -12.02 12.29 0.46
C GLY A 149 -13.34 13.05 0.40
N VAL A 150 -14.43 12.47 0.90
CA VAL A 150 -15.75 13.13 0.98
C VAL A 150 -15.69 14.41 1.81
N PHE A 151 -15.01 14.39 2.97
CA PHE A 151 -14.82 15.58 3.79
C PHE A 151 -14.03 16.67 3.06
N ILE A 152 -12.91 16.31 2.44
CA ILE A 152 -12.08 17.26 1.67
C ILE A 152 -12.87 17.85 0.52
N THR A 153 -13.58 17.02 -0.25
CA THR A 153 -14.43 17.45 -1.36
C THR A 153 -15.56 18.37 -0.88
N TYR A 154 -16.22 18.04 0.23
CA TYR A 154 -17.23 18.91 0.85
C TYR A 154 -16.65 20.27 1.21
N THR A 155 -15.49 20.31 1.88
CA THR A 155 -14.81 21.57 2.24
C THR A 155 -14.34 22.38 1.03
N ALA A 156 -14.00 21.72 -0.08
CA ALA A 156 -13.58 22.37 -1.32
C ALA A 156 -14.77 22.98 -2.08
N PHE A 157 -15.90 22.25 -2.17
CA PHE A 157 -17.11 22.75 -2.83
C PHE A 157 -17.79 23.89 -2.08
N SER A 158 -17.64 23.95 -0.76
CA SER A 158 -18.25 25.01 0.03
C SER A 158 -17.51 26.35 -0.05
N ALA A 159 -16.37 26.47 -0.74
CA ALA A 159 -15.65 27.74 -0.97
C ALA A 159 -15.32 28.56 0.31
N THR A 160 -15.21 27.89 1.46
CA THR A 160 -15.48 28.52 2.75
C THR A 160 -14.30 28.50 3.71
N SER A 161 -13.76 29.67 4.04
CA SER A 161 -13.07 29.99 5.31
C SER A 161 -11.76 29.25 5.65
N SER A 162 -10.82 29.96 6.26
CA SER A 162 -9.57 29.37 6.80
C SER A 162 -9.82 28.21 7.77
N SER A 163 -10.98 28.17 8.44
CA SER A 163 -11.42 27.07 9.29
C SER A 163 -11.67 25.75 8.54
N ALA A 164 -12.22 25.78 7.32
CA ALA A 164 -12.47 24.54 6.56
C ALA A 164 -11.18 23.95 5.99
N ILE A 165 -10.23 24.82 5.62
CA ILE A 165 -8.88 24.42 5.24
C ILE A 165 -8.14 23.78 6.42
N GLY A 166 -8.21 24.39 7.60
CA GLY A 166 -7.63 23.79 8.81
C GLY A 166 -8.25 22.43 9.16
N LEU A 167 -9.56 22.30 8.99
CA LEU A 167 -10.28 21.04 9.22
C LEU A 167 -9.85 19.94 8.23
N SER A 168 -9.69 20.26 6.94
CA SER A 168 -9.28 19.28 5.93
C SER A 168 -7.86 18.76 6.16
N MET A 169 -6.94 19.64 6.58
CA MET A 169 -5.58 19.26 6.97
C MET A 169 -5.55 18.37 8.21
N PHE A 170 -6.33 18.73 9.23
CA PHE A 170 -6.43 17.94 10.45
C PHE A 170 -6.99 16.55 10.18
N MET A 171 -8.03 16.45 9.33
CA MET A 171 -8.56 15.15 8.87
C MET A 171 -7.52 14.35 8.09
N GLY A 172 -6.73 14.99 7.22
CA GLY A 172 -5.63 14.34 6.51
C GLY A 172 -4.58 13.74 7.45
N MET A 173 -4.18 14.48 8.49
CA MET A 173 -3.26 14.00 9.52
C MET A 173 -3.85 12.83 10.31
N LEU A 174 -5.11 12.92 10.74
CA LEU A 174 -5.80 11.86 11.46
C LEU A 174 -5.86 10.57 10.65
N VAL A 175 -6.17 10.67 9.34
CA VAL A 175 -6.18 9.50 8.45
C VAL A 175 -4.79 8.92 8.29
N GLY A 176 -3.76 9.75 8.07
CA GLY A 176 -2.38 9.27 7.97
C GLY A 176 -1.93 8.51 9.21
N LEU A 177 -2.12 9.10 10.40
CA LEU A 177 -1.79 8.46 11.67
C LEU A 177 -2.63 7.20 11.92
N GLY A 178 -3.92 7.24 11.57
CA GLY A 178 -4.82 6.08 11.67
C GLY A 178 -4.33 4.91 10.83
N MET A 179 -3.89 5.16 9.59
CA MET A 179 -3.31 4.14 8.72
C MET A 179 -2.01 3.56 9.29
N THR A 180 -1.11 4.42 9.80
CA THR A 180 0.13 3.97 10.45
C THR A 180 -0.17 3.13 11.70
N ALA A 181 -1.15 3.52 12.51
CA ALA A 181 -1.57 2.78 13.70
C ALA A 181 -2.20 1.42 13.36
N LEU A 182 -2.99 1.35 12.28
CA LEU A 182 -3.53 0.09 11.78
C LEU A 182 -2.42 -0.83 11.25
N LEU A 183 -1.43 -0.28 10.54
CA LEU A 183 -0.26 -1.02 10.10
C LEU A 183 0.55 -1.53 11.31
N TRP A 184 0.75 -0.71 12.34
CA TRP A 184 1.41 -1.09 13.59
C TRP A 184 0.72 -2.29 14.24
N ARG A 185 -0.61 -2.21 14.42
CA ARG A 185 -1.39 -3.30 15.02
C ARG A 185 -1.30 -4.59 14.21
N LEU A 186 -1.30 -4.49 12.88
CA LEU A 186 -1.12 -5.63 11.99
C LEU A 186 0.27 -6.25 12.16
N MET A 187 1.32 -5.43 12.10
CA MET A 187 2.70 -5.89 12.22
C MET A 187 3.00 -6.49 13.60
N ALA A 188 2.54 -5.86 14.68
CA ALA A 188 2.69 -6.39 16.04
C ALA A 188 2.01 -7.77 16.20
N LYS A 189 0.82 -7.95 15.61
CA LYS A 189 0.11 -9.24 15.60
C LYS A 189 0.88 -10.30 14.82
N GLU A 190 1.43 -9.96 13.67
CA GLU A 190 2.15 -10.90 12.81
C GLU A 190 3.53 -11.29 13.40
N ILE A 191 4.21 -10.35 14.04
CA ILE A 191 5.45 -10.63 14.81
C ILE A 191 5.14 -11.54 16.00
N ALA A 192 4.05 -11.29 16.74
CA ALA A 192 3.61 -12.16 17.83
C ALA A 192 3.27 -13.59 17.36
N ASN A 193 2.85 -13.74 16.09
CA ASN A 193 2.61 -15.04 15.45
C ASN A 193 3.90 -15.72 14.93
N GLY A 194 5.08 -15.13 15.19
CA GLY A 194 6.38 -15.70 14.83
C GLY A 194 6.86 -15.38 13.41
N ARG A 195 6.23 -14.44 12.69
CA ARG A 195 6.75 -13.97 11.39
C ARG A 195 7.80 -12.88 11.59
N THR A 196 8.78 -12.84 10.69
CA THR A 196 9.76 -11.74 10.69
C THR A 196 9.10 -10.43 10.22
N PHE A 197 9.61 -9.30 10.68
CA PHE A 197 9.15 -7.97 10.27
C PHE A 197 9.24 -7.80 8.74
N TYR A 198 10.33 -8.26 8.13
CA TYR A 198 10.50 -8.18 6.68
C TYR A 198 9.50 -9.03 5.90
N GLU A 199 9.17 -10.23 6.39
CA GLU A 199 8.12 -11.06 5.76
C GLU A 199 6.74 -10.44 5.91
N ALA A 200 6.41 -9.93 7.10
CA ALA A 200 5.12 -9.30 7.33
C ALA A 200 4.94 -8.04 6.46
N LEU A 201 5.99 -7.22 6.31
CA LEU A 201 5.99 -6.04 5.44
C LEU A 201 5.94 -6.41 3.95
N ARG A 202 6.62 -7.48 3.55
CA ARG A 202 6.53 -8.04 2.20
C ARG A 202 5.09 -8.49 1.89
N ILE A 203 4.47 -9.25 2.79
CA ILE A 203 3.10 -9.74 2.58
C ILE A 203 2.13 -8.57 2.49
N ALA A 204 2.28 -7.57 3.36
CA ALA A 204 1.50 -6.34 3.27
C ALA A 204 1.63 -5.70 1.89
N THR A 205 2.85 -5.43 1.42
CA THR A 205 3.07 -4.78 0.11
C THR A 205 2.66 -5.62 -1.10
N LEU A 206 2.77 -6.96 -1.03
CA LEU A 206 2.45 -7.86 -2.13
C LEU A 206 0.95 -8.12 -2.29
N ILE A 207 0.18 -8.14 -1.21
CA ILE A 207 -1.26 -8.43 -1.26
C ILE A 207 -2.04 -7.52 -2.23
N PRO A 208 -1.95 -6.17 -2.16
CA PRO A 208 -2.73 -5.32 -3.06
C PRO A 208 -2.26 -5.47 -4.51
N VAL A 209 -0.96 -5.64 -4.72
CA VAL A 209 -0.35 -5.84 -6.02
C VAL A 209 -0.85 -7.15 -6.63
N ALA A 210 -0.65 -8.27 -5.93
CA ALA A 210 -1.10 -9.59 -6.37
C ALA A 210 -2.62 -9.66 -6.55
N PHE A 211 -3.40 -9.00 -5.69
CA PHE A 211 -4.86 -8.92 -5.83
C PHE A 211 -5.28 -8.15 -7.08
N MET A 212 -4.65 -7.01 -7.39
CA MET A 212 -4.91 -6.25 -8.63
C MET A 212 -4.57 -7.07 -9.88
N PHE A 213 -3.41 -7.73 -9.88
CA PHE A 213 -3.00 -8.60 -10.98
C PHE A 213 -3.94 -9.79 -11.17
N LEU A 214 -4.38 -10.40 -10.07
CA LEU A 214 -5.36 -11.47 -10.08
C LEU A 214 -6.69 -10.97 -10.64
N LEU A 215 -7.19 -9.82 -10.19
CA LEU A 215 -8.41 -9.24 -10.74
C LEU A 215 -8.31 -9.00 -12.25
N ILE A 216 -7.23 -8.37 -12.73
CA ILE A 216 -7.04 -8.09 -14.16
C ILE A 216 -6.94 -9.40 -14.97
N GLY A 217 -6.20 -10.39 -14.48
CA GLY A 217 -6.05 -11.68 -15.15
C GLY A 217 -7.32 -12.55 -15.14
N LEU A 218 -8.20 -12.39 -14.13
CA LEU A 218 -9.51 -13.04 -14.11
C LEU A 218 -10.53 -12.32 -15.00
N LEU A 219 -10.41 -11.00 -15.06
CA LEU A 219 -11.13 -10.10 -15.95
C LEU A 219 -10.54 -10.11 -17.36
N THR A 220 -10.02 -11.22 -17.86
CA THR A 220 -9.65 -11.36 -19.26
C THR A 220 -10.20 -12.65 -19.83
N PHE A 221 -11.01 -12.54 -20.89
CA PHE A 221 -11.73 -13.67 -21.48
C PHE A 221 -10.80 -14.72 -22.11
N VAL A 222 -9.54 -14.36 -22.37
CA VAL A 222 -8.62 -15.20 -23.14
C VAL A 222 -7.68 -15.94 -22.20
N PRO A 223 -7.83 -17.27 -22.03
CA PRO A 223 -6.79 -18.08 -21.42
C PRO A 223 -5.64 -18.20 -22.42
N VAL A 224 -4.80 -17.18 -22.51
CA VAL A 224 -3.56 -17.32 -23.29
C VAL A 224 -2.75 -18.40 -22.57
N LYS A 225 -2.43 -19.51 -23.25
CA LYS A 225 -1.78 -20.70 -22.65
C LYS A 225 -0.47 -20.38 -21.90
N PHE A 226 0.19 -19.27 -22.23
CA PHE A 226 1.40 -18.75 -21.55
C PHE A 226 1.11 -17.72 -20.44
N PHE A 227 -0.14 -17.33 -20.24
CA PHE A 227 -0.60 -16.30 -19.30
C PHE A 227 -1.89 -16.72 -18.56
N SER A 228 -2.16 -18.03 -18.44
CA SER A 228 -3.28 -18.51 -17.65
C SER A 228 -2.98 -18.36 -16.16
N GLY A 229 -4.00 -18.20 -15.31
CA GLY A 229 -3.83 -18.14 -13.85
C GLY A 229 -2.99 -19.28 -13.26
N LYS A 230 -2.89 -20.44 -13.95
CA LYS A 230 -1.99 -21.54 -13.58
C LYS A 230 -0.50 -21.26 -13.80
N HIS A 231 -0.14 -20.41 -14.77
CA HIS A 231 1.25 -20.05 -15.07
C HIS A 231 1.71 -18.80 -14.29
N LEU A 232 0.75 -17.96 -13.90
CA LEU A 232 0.95 -16.74 -13.11
C LEU A 232 0.96 -17.00 -11.60
N PHE A 233 0.12 -17.91 -11.11
CA PHE A 233 -0.02 -18.22 -9.68
C PHE A 233 0.37 -19.65 -9.32
N GLY A 234 0.92 -20.42 -10.27
CA GLY A 234 1.30 -21.82 -10.10
C GLY A 234 0.11 -22.79 -10.15
N GLU A 235 0.37 -24.06 -9.82
CA GLU A 235 -0.70 -25.06 -9.69
C GLU A 235 -1.70 -24.70 -8.58
N LYS A 236 -2.88 -25.33 -8.60
CA LYS A 236 -3.95 -25.07 -7.62
C LYS A 236 -3.39 -25.18 -6.19
N GLY A 237 -3.37 -24.07 -5.46
CA GLY A 237 -3.01 -24.02 -4.05
C GLY A 237 -1.58 -23.54 -3.74
N HIS A 238 -0.78 -23.17 -4.74
CA HIS A 238 0.52 -22.56 -4.51
C HIS A 238 0.36 -21.18 -3.85
N ASP A 239 1.04 -20.98 -2.72
CA ASP A 239 1.03 -19.70 -2.00
C ASP A 239 2.16 -18.81 -2.53
N TYR A 240 1.83 -17.98 -3.52
CA TYR A 240 2.76 -17.04 -4.17
C TYR A 240 3.15 -15.85 -3.26
N LEU A 241 2.54 -15.71 -2.08
CA LEU A 241 2.92 -14.72 -1.08
C LEU A 241 4.02 -15.23 -0.13
N MET A 242 4.22 -16.55 -0.05
CA MET A 242 5.33 -17.16 0.68
C MET A 242 6.62 -17.18 -0.14
N MET A 243 7.79 -17.13 0.52
CA MET A 243 9.05 -17.40 -0.16
C MET A 243 9.06 -18.83 -0.69
N PRO A 244 9.67 -19.09 -1.88
CA PRO A 244 10.04 -20.45 -2.21
C PRO A 244 10.92 -20.95 -1.07
N LYS A 245 10.56 -22.09 -0.48
CA LYS A 245 11.48 -22.77 0.43
C LYS A 245 12.75 -23.02 -0.39
N THR A 246 13.87 -22.48 0.07
CA THR A 246 15.17 -22.98 -0.38
C THR A 246 15.17 -24.45 -0.02
N GLU A 247 15.05 -25.31 -1.03
CA GLU A 247 15.41 -26.70 -0.89
C GLU A 247 16.91 -26.70 -0.57
N ASP A 248 17.24 -27.07 0.67
CA ASP A 248 18.58 -27.50 1.04
C ASP A 248 18.90 -28.84 0.36
#